data_AF-A0A1I1SPA3-F1
#
_entry.id   AF-A0A1I1SPA3-F1
#
_cell.length_a   1.000
_cell.length_b   1.000
_cell.length_c   1.000
_cell.angle_alpha   90.00
_cell.angle_beta   90.00
_cell.angle_gamma   90.00
#
_symmetry.space_group_name_H-M   'P 1'
#
loop_
_entity.id
_entity.type
_entity.pdbx_description
1 polymer ?
#
loop_
_entity_poly.entity_id
_entity_poly.type
_entity_poly.pdbx_seq_one_letter_code
_entity_poly.pdbx_strand_id
1 'polypeptide(L)'
;MGPPGAEEEALRSPVVQDVLSRDPARVVGAAWTVLGTRDPAVLTPVLTALPAIESATAGLRLGGAPAPDAGHLASALERARTLGRGECLCTCYPGDSCYEPEPEREQARGHVRVEGTATDERQRVDDGVCVCTACGRGYQVEHGGGHHPGWRWTPLG
;
A
#
# COMPACT_ATOMS: atom_id res chain seq x y z
N MET A 1 -10.43 -25.74 -3.66
CA MET A 1 -9.05 -26.21 -3.65
C MET A 1 -8.39 -25.64 -4.88
N GLY A 2 -7.53 -24.63 -4.72
CA GLY A 2 -6.69 -24.17 -5.84
C GLY A 2 -5.79 -25.32 -6.31
N PRO A 3 -5.26 -25.28 -7.54
CA PRO A 3 -4.35 -26.30 -8.01
C PRO A 3 -3.13 -26.35 -7.06
N PRO A 4 -2.68 -27.55 -6.63
CA PRO A 4 -1.63 -27.70 -5.62
C PRO A 4 -0.30 -26.99 -5.98
N GLY A 5 -0.09 -26.62 -7.25
CA GLY A 5 1.09 -25.86 -7.68
C GLY A 5 1.02 -24.34 -7.44
N ALA A 6 -0.17 -23.73 -7.40
CA ALA A 6 -0.28 -22.27 -7.31
C ALA A 6 0.11 -21.74 -5.92
N GLU A 7 -0.26 -22.46 -4.87
CA GLU A 7 0.14 -22.14 -3.50
C GLU A 7 1.65 -22.36 -3.30
N GLU A 8 2.19 -23.47 -3.82
CA GLU A 8 3.62 -23.75 -3.72
C GLU A 8 4.46 -22.74 -4.50
N GLU A 9 4.00 -22.30 -5.68
CA GLU A 9 4.64 -21.23 -6.46
C GLU A 9 4.56 -19.88 -5.73
N ALA A 10 3.43 -19.56 -5.11
CA ALA A 10 3.28 -18.36 -4.31
C ALA A 10 4.26 -18.34 -3.12
N LEU A 11 4.45 -19.47 -2.45
CA LEU A 11 5.41 -19.62 -1.34
C LEU A 11 6.88 -19.51 -1.79
N ARG A 12 7.18 -19.67 -3.08
CA ARG A 12 8.51 -19.45 -3.66
C ARG A 12 8.76 -17.99 -4.04
N SER A 13 7.75 -17.12 -4.00
CA SER A 13 7.93 -15.69 -4.25
C SER A 13 8.88 -15.09 -3.20
N PRO A 14 9.92 -14.33 -3.62
CA PRO A 14 10.85 -13.71 -2.68
C PRO A 14 10.16 -12.84 -1.62
N VAL A 15 9.15 -12.06 -2.04
CA VAL A 15 8.36 -11.21 -1.13
C VAL A 15 7.63 -12.05 -0.08
N VAL A 16 7.04 -13.18 -0.48
CA VAL A 16 6.34 -14.08 0.45
C VAL A 16 7.34 -14.74 1.41
N GLN A 17 8.51 -15.16 0.92
CA GLN A 17 9.57 -15.72 1.77
C GLN A 17 10.11 -14.72 2.79
N ASP A 18 10.26 -13.46 2.40
CA ASP A 18 10.70 -12.38 3.30
C ASP A 18 9.66 -12.14 4.41
N VAL A 19 8.37 -12.12 4.09
CA VAL A 19 7.31 -12.00 5.10
C VAL A 19 7.26 -13.22 6.03
N LEU A 20 7.39 -14.43 5.48
CA LEU A 20 7.36 -15.67 6.26
C LEU A 20 8.65 -15.91 7.07
N SER A 21 9.73 -15.17 6.81
CA SER A 21 10.99 -15.29 7.54
C SER A 21 10.88 -14.92 9.02
N ARG A 22 9.85 -14.13 9.39
CA ARG A 22 9.66 -13.53 10.71
C ARG A 22 10.81 -12.63 11.19
N ASP A 23 11.75 -12.32 10.32
CA ASP A 23 12.77 -11.30 10.54
C ASP A 23 12.12 -9.91 10.36
N PRO A 24 12.09 -9.04 11.39
CA PRO A 24 11.42 -7.76 11.31
C PRO A 24 11.90 -6.87 10.15
N ALA A 25 13.21 -6.84 9.86
CA ALA A 25 13.75 -6.00 8.80
C ALA A 25 13.33 -6.50 7.41
N ARG A 26 13.34 -7.83 7.21
CA ARG A 26 12.87 -8.44 5.96
C ARG A 26 11.37 -8.27 5.78
N VAL A 27 10.59 -8.44 6.83
CA VAL A 27 9.13 -8.24 6.78
C VAL A 27 8.79 -6.80 6.43
N VAL A 28 9.45 -5.81 7.07
CA VAL A 28 9.23 -4.39 6.77
C VAL A 28 9.65 -4.07 5.33
N GLY A 29 10.80 -4.57 4.87
CA GLY A 29 11.24 -4.41 3.48
C GLY A 29 10.22 -4.97 2.48
N ALA A 30 9.72 -6.18 2.71
CA ALA A 30 8.71 -6.81 1.88
C ALA A 30 7.38 -6.04 1.89
N ALA A 31 6.94 -5.53 3.05
CA ALA A 31 5.76 -4.67 3.14
C ALA A 31 5.93 -3.43 2.25
N TRP A 32 7.08 -2.75 2.30
CA TRP A 32 7.35 -1.60 1.43
C TRP A 32 7.38 -1.96 -0.06
N THR A 33 7.90 -3.14 -0.43
CA THR A 33 7.84 -3.64 -1.81
C THR A 33 6.40 -3.80 -2.29
N VAL A 34 5.53 -4.40 -1.47
CA VAL A 34 4.09 -4.60 -1.80
C VAL A 34 3.34 -3.26 -1.87
N LEU A 35 3.62 -2.35 -0.92
CA LEU A 35 3.04 -1.01 -0.91
C LEU A 35 3.44 -0.22 -2.15
N GLY A 36 4.68 -0.37 -2.61
CA GLY A 36 5.24 0.42 -3.69
C GLY A 36 4.98 -0.08 -5.11
N THR A 37 4.28 -1.21 -5.29
CA THR A 37 4.05 -1.81 -6.60
C THR A 37 2.57 -1.86 -6.97
N ARG A 38 2.31 -1.96 -8.28
CA ARG A 38 1.02 -2.36 -8.86
C ARG A 38 1.13 -3.63 -9.70
N ASP A 39 2.30 -4.26 -9.74
CA ASP A 39 2.57 -5.44 -10.54
C ASP A 39 1.81 -6.68 -9.99
N PRO A 40 0.89 -7.27 -10.77
CA PRO A 40 0.20 -8.50 -10.38
C PRO A 40 1.16 -9.67 -10.10
N ALA A 41 2.34 -9.72 -10.72
CA ALA A 41 3.33 -10.76 -10.47
C ALA A 41 3.90 -10.71 -9.04
N VAL A 42 3.87 -9.55 -8.40
CA VAL A 42 4.26 -9.38 -6.99
C VAL A 42 3.07 -9.57 -6.05
N LEU A 43 1.90 -9.03 -6.41
CA LEU A 43 0.73 -9.02 -5.55
C LEU A 43 -0.03 -10.35 -5.51
N THR A 44 -0.08 -11.09 -6.62
CA THR A 44 -0.80 -12.36 -6.71
C THR A 44 -0.23 -13.44 -5.79
N PRO A 45 1.11 -13.62 -5.70
CA PRO A 45 1.70 -14.53 -4.71
C PRO A 45 1.33 -14.16 -3.27
N VAL A 46 1.34 -12.86 -2.93
CA VAL A 46 0.96 -12.38 -1.58
C VAL A 46 -0.50 -12.68 -1.29
N LEU A 47 -1.39 -12.41 -2.25
CA LEU A 47 -2.83 -12.74 -2.15
C LEU A 47 -3.04 -14.24 -1.94
N THR A 48 -2.37 -15.08 -2.72
CA THR A 48 -2.48 -16.56 -2.63
C THR A 48 -1.97 -17.08 -1.28
N ALA A 49 -0.89 -16.50 -0.75
CA ALA A 49 -0.27 -16.93 0.50
C ALA A 49 -0.82 -16.23 1.75
N LEU A 50 -1.92 -15.45 1.65
CA LEU A 50 -2.49 -14.68 2.76
C LEU A 50 -2.69 -15.50 4.04
N PRO A 51 -3.32 -16.70 4.03
CA PRO A 51 -3.54 -17.47 5.25
C PRO A 51 -2.24 -17.86 5.96
N ALA A 52 -1.21 -18.23 5.19
CA ALA A 52 0.10 -18.59 5.73
C ALA A 52 0.81 -17.37 6.33
N ILE A 53 0.76 -16.22 5.63
CA ILE A 53 1.32 -14.96 6.09
C ILE A 53 0.66 -14.50 7.39
N GLU A 54 -0.67 -14.48 7.44
CA GLU A 54 -1.43 -14.07 8.63
C GLU A 54 -1.09 -14.96 9.83
N SER A 55 -1.03 -16.28 9.62
CA SER A 55 -0.66 -17.22 10.68
C SER A 55 0.79 -17.04 11.15
N ALA A 56 1.74 -16.78 10.25
CA ALA A 56 3.15 -16.65 10.59
C ALA A 56 3.49 -15.32 11.28
N THR A 57 2.72 -14.27 10.97
CA THR A 57 2.94 -12.91 11.47
C THR A 57 2.02 -12.56 12.65
N ALA A 58 1.09 -13.44 13.00
CA ALA A 58 0.28 -13.32 14.21
C ALA A 58 1.16 -13.16 15.47
N GLY A 59 0.99 -12.04 16.17
CA GLY A 59 1.77 -11.73 17.38
C GLY A 59 3.24 -11.36 17.15
N LEU A 60 3.68 -11.21 15.90
CA LEU A 60 5.04 -10.77 15.60
C LEU A 60 5.19 -9.28 15.96
N ARG A 61 6.14 -8.99 16.85
CA ARG A 61 6.52 -7.61 17.18
C ARG A 61 7.53 -7.12 16.16
N LEU A 62 7.10 -6.34 15.19
CA LEU A 62 7.94 -5.84 14.09
C LEU A 62 8.90 -4.71 14.49
N GLY A 63 9.20 -4.53 15.77
CA GLY A 63 9.89 -3.33 16.27
C GLY A 63 8.93 -2.14 16.39
N GLY A 64 9.41 -1.03 16.95
CA GLY A 64 8.63 0.21 17.15
C GLY A 64 7.69 0.20 18.36
N ALA A 65 8.01 1.00 19.38
CA ALA A 65 7.03 1.37 20.40
C ALA A 65 6.13 2.49 19.86
N PRO A 66 4.81 2.49 20.08
CA PRO A 66 3.84 1.40 19.93
C PRO A 66 3.19 1.43 18.52
N ALA A 67 3.15 0.29 17.82
CA ALA A 67 2.20 -0.01 16.72
C ALA A 67 2.36 0.60 15.28
N PRO A 68 3.45 1.25 14.82
CA PRO A 68 3.53 1.68 13.42
C PRO A 68 3.91 0.55 12.43
N ASP A 69 4.78 -0.40 12.81
CA ASP A 69 5.34 -1.37 11.86
C ASP A 69 4.36 -2.49 11.47
N ALA A 70 3.46 -2.84 12.38
CA ALA A 70 2.33 -3.73 12.08
C ALA A 70 1.35 -3.11 11.07
N GLY A 71 1.25 -1.78 11.04
CA GLY A 71 0.38 -1.06 10.13
C GLY A 71 0.84 -1.10 8.67
N HIS A 72 2.16 -1.09 8.42
CA HIS A 72 2.70 -1.22 7.06
C HIS A 72 2.40 -2.59 6.46
N LEU A 73 2.59 -3.67 7.23
CA LEU A 73 2.24 -5.02 6.78
C LEU A 73 0.74 -5.15 6.58
N ALA A 74 -0.09 -4.66 7.51
CA ALA A 74 -1.54 -4.68 7.34
C ALA A 74 -2.00 -3.96 6.06
N SER A 75 -1.43 -2.78 5.78
CA SER A 75 -1.71 -2.00 4.57
C SER A 75 -1.24 -2.72 3.29
N ALA A 76 -0.07 -3.38 3.35
CA ALA A 76 0.42 -4.22 2.26
C ALA A 76 -0.52 -5.40 1.95
N LEU A 77 -1.01 -6.10 2.99
CA LEU A 77 -1.96 -7.19 2.81
C LEU A 77 -3.30 -6.70 2.27
N GLU A 78 -3.76 -5.52 2.68
CA GLU A 78 -5.00 -4.96 2.15
C GLU A 78 -4.91 -4.62 0.65
N ARG A 79 -3.74 -4.18 0.16
CA ARG A 79 -3.53 -4.02 -1.29
C ARG A 79 -3.67 -5.35 -2.04
N ALA A 80 -3.11 -6.43 -1.50
CA ALA A 80 -3.25 -7.76 -2.10
C ALA A 80 -4.73 -8.21 -2.12
N ARG A 81 -5.47 -7.99 -1.03
CA ARG A 81 -6.92 -8.26 -0.98
C ARG A 81 -7.71 -7.41 -1.97
N THR A 82 -7.36 -6.13 -2.11
CA THR A 82 -7.98 -5.20 -3.07
C THR A 82 -7.81 -5.70 -4.50
N LEU A 83 -6.61 -6.17 -4.86
CA LEU A 83 -6.39 -6.83 -6.14
C LEU A 83 -7.30 -8.06 -6.30
N GLY A 84 -7.41 -8.89 -5.27
CA GLY A 84 -8.28 -10.08 -5.26
C GLY A 84 -9.77 -9.76 -5.42
N ARG A 85 -10.22 -8.59 -4.97
CA ARG A 85 -11.58 -8.07 -5.20
C ARG A 85 -11.78 -7.50 -6.62
N GLY A 86 -10.73 -7.41 -7.43
CA GLY A 86 -10.77 -6.78 -8.75
C GLY A 86 -10.90 -5.26 -8.69
N GLU A 87 -10.61 -4.66 -7.53
CA GLU A 87 -10.67 -3.22 -7.32
C GLU A 87 -9.34 -2.56 -7.71
N CYS A 88 -9.40 -1.29 -8.11
CA CYS A 88 -8.17 -0.55 -8.39
C CYS A 88 -7.44 -0.23 -7.09
N LEU A 89 -6.14 -0.54 -7.02
CA LEU A 89 -5.28 -0.34 -5.84
C LEU A 89 -5.25 1.10 -5.29
N CYS A 90 -5.66 2.09 -6.08
CA CYS A 90 -5.81 3.47 -5.57
C CYS A 90 -6.93 3.61 -4.53
N THR A 91 -7.85 2.65 -4.39
CA THR A 91 -8.84 2.63 -3.30
C THR A 91 -8.19 2.44 -1.94
N CYS A 92 -6.93 1.99 -1.89
CA CYS A 92 -6.15 1.91 -0.66
C CYS A 92 -5.49 3.24 -0.27
N TYR A 93 -5.60 4.31 -1.08
CA TYR A 93 -4.99 5.60 -0.74
C TYR A 93 -5.74 6.35 0.36
N PRO A 94 -7.09 6.41 0.36
CA PRO A 94 -7.83 7.04 1.45
C PRO A 94 -7.83 6.17 2.72
N GLY A 95 -7.63 6.80 3.89
CA GLY A 95 -7.94 6.21 5.22
C GLY A 95 -6.82 6.33 6.26
N ASP A 96 -7.10 5.84 7.47
CA ASP A 96 -6.15 5.72 8.60
C ASP A 96 -5.13 4.57 8.40
N SER A 97 -4.74 4.32 7.16
CA SER A 97 -3.74 3.30 6.86
C SER A 97 -2.36 3.90 7.16
N CYS A 98 -1.44 3.10 7.70
CA CYS A 98 -0.04 3.54 7.86
C CYS A 98 0.68 3.71 6.52
N TYR A 99 0.00 3.44 5.40
CA TYR A 99 0.47 3.74 4.07
C TYR A 99 -0.09 5.08 3.62
N GLU A 100 0.69 6.14 3.84
CA GLU A 100 0.40 7.50 3.38
C GLU A 100 1.30 7.78 2.17
N PRO A 101 0.91 7.38 0.93
CA PRO A 101 1.76 7.53 -0.22
C PRO A 101 2.00 9.02 -0.52
N GLU A 102 3.27 9.38 -0.63
CA GLU A 102 3.69 10.69 -1.12
C GLU A 102 3.32 10.85 -2.61
N PRO A 103 2.55 11.88 -3.00
CA PRO A 103 2.11 12.12 -4.38
C PRO A 103 3.23 12.05 -5.41
N GLU A 104 4.37 12.66 -5.09
CA GLU A 104 5.54 12.73 -5.96
C GLU A 104 6.14 11.34 -6.20
N ARG A 105 6.16 10.48 -5.18
CA ARG A 105 6.64 9.09 -5.32
C ARG A 105 5.69 8.26 -6.16
N GLU A 106 4.38 8.39 -5.94
CA GLU A 106 3.40 7.67 -6.75
C GLU A 106 3.40 8.17 -8.20
N GLN A 107 3.66 9.45 -8.43
CA GLN A 107 3.87 10.00 -9.77
C GLN A 107 5.15 9.46 -10.41
N ALA A 108 6.27 9.42 -9.68
CA ALA A 108 7.54 8.85 -10.18
C ALA A 108 7.40 7.36 -10.54
N ARG A 109 6.52 6.64 -9.85
CA ARG A 109 6.14 5.25 -10.16
C ARG A 109 5.14 5.13 -11.31
N GLY A 110 4.60 6.23 -11.82
CA GLY A 110 3.57 6.25 -12.86
C GLY A 110 2.19 5.79 -12.39
N HIS A 111 1.95 5.73 -11.08
CA HIS A 111 0.70 5.26 -10.48
C HIS A 111 -0.39 6.34 -10.48
N VAL A 112 0.03 7.60 -10.39
CA VAL A 112 -0.83 8.78 -10.45
C VAL A 112 -0.21 9.83 -11.36
N ARG A 113 -1.02 10.79 -11.81
CA ARG A 113 -0.59 12.04 -12.43
C ARG A 113 -1.05 13.18 -11.53
N VAL A 114 -0.13 14.05 -11.13
CA VAL A 114 -0.45 15.28 -10.41
C VAL A 114 -0.92 16.31 -11.45
N GLU A 115 -2.17 16.76 -11.34
CA GLU A 115 -2.78 17.70 -12.31
C GLU A 115 -2.59 19.17 -11.95
N GLY A 116 -2.08 19.47 -10.75
CA GLY A 116 -1.79 20.83 -10.28
C GLY A 116 -2.48 21.14 -8.95
N THR A 117 -1.96 22.16 -8.26
CA THR A 117 -2.54 22.73 -7.05
C THR A 117 -3.80 23.50 -7.42
N ALA A 118 -4.94 23.14 -6.84
CA ALA A 118 -6.18 23.87 -7.10
C ALA A 118 -5.98 25.31 -6.61
N THR A 119 -5.99 26.27 -7.55
CA THR A 119 -5.74 27.69 -7.28
C THR A 119 -6.99 28.33 -6.68
N ASP A 120 -7.48 27.81 -5.56
CA ASP A 120 -8.48 28.49 -4.74
C ASP A 120 -7.71 29.30 -3.68
N GLU A 121 -8.06 30.58 -3.51
CA GLU A 121 -7.39 31.57 -2.65
C GLU A 121 -7.39 31.18 -1.15
N ARG A 122 -7.93 30.00 -0.82
CA ARG A 122 -8.07 29.41 0.52
C ARG A 122 -7.27 28.12 0.74
N GLN A 123 -6.60 27.55 -0.27
CA GLN A 123 -5.84 26.31 -0.14
C GLN A 123 -4.34 26.55 0.08
N ARG A 124 -3.69 25.71 0.89
CA ARG A 124 -2.23 25.78 1.10
C ARG A 124 -1.53 25.39 -0.20
N VAL A 125 -0.31 25.91 -0.38
CA VAL A 125 0.55 25.67 -1.55
C VAL A 125 0.86 24.18 -1.78
N ASP A 126 0.57 23.31 -0.80
CA ASP A 126 0.86 21.87 -0.84
C ASP A 126 -0.38 20.98 -1.11
N ASP A 127 -1.55 21.58 -1.40
CA ASP A 127 -2.79 20.84 -1.69
C ASP A 127 -2.92 20.59 -3.21
N GLY A 128 -2.82 19.32 -3.63
CA GLY A 128 -2.75 18.92 -5.04
C GLY A 128 -3.85 17.96 -5.47
N VAL A 129 -4.25 18.01 -6.74
CA VAL A 129 -5.12 16.99 -7.33
C VAL A 129 -4.29 15.90 -8.00
N CYS A 130 -4.52 14.66 -7.62
CA CYS A 130 -3.89 13.48 -8.21
C CYS A 130 -4.92 12.60 -8.92
N VAL A 131 -4.62 12.16 -10.13
CA VAL A 131 -5.47 11.25 -10.90
C VAL A 131 -4.79 9.90 -11.05
N CYS A 132 -5.49 8.83 -10.66
CA CYS A 132 -5.00 7.46 -10.82
C CYS A 132 -4.85 7.09 -12.30
N THR A 133 -3.66 6.64 -12.71
CA THR A 133 -3.39 6.26 -14.11
C THR A 133 -4.07 4.97 -14.54
N ALA A 134 -4.53 4.14 -13.60
CA ALA A 134 -5.14 2.84 -13.90
C ALA A 134 -6.67 2.90 -14.03
N CYS A 135 -7.36 3.75 -13.25
CA CYS A 135 -8.83 3.83 -13.27
C CYS A 135 -9.38 5.25 -13.46
N GLY A 136 -8.53 6.27 -13.54
CA GLY A 136 -8.95 7.66 -13.76
C GLY A 136 -9.55 8.38 -12.55
N ARG A 137 -9.69 7.72 -11.39
CA ARG A 137 -10.22 8.39 -10.18
C ARG A 137 -9.31 9.52 -9.72
N GLY A 138 -9.92 10.67 -9.42
CA GLY A 138 -9.26 11.82 -8.84
C GLY A 138 -9.24 11.77 -7.32
N TYR A 139 -8.20 12.34 -6.74
CA TYR A 139 -8.03 12.49 -5.30
C TYR A 139 -7.50 13.89 -5.02
N GLN A 140 -8.09 14.56 -4.02
CA GLN A 140 -7.48 15.71 -3.37
C GLN A 140 -6.47 15.21 -2.35
N VAL A 141 -5.25 15.71 -2.44
CA VAL A 141 -4.16 15.31 -1.57
C VAL A 141 -3.68 16.50 -0.80
N GLU A 142 -3.71 16.38 0.53
CA GLU A 142 -3.37 17.46 1.46
C GLU A 142 -2.19 17.00 2.31
N HIS A 143 -1.17 17.84 2.45
CA HIS A 143 -0.06 17.59 3.36
C HIS A 143 -0.49 17.93 4.80
N GLY A 144 -0.48 16.94 5.69
CA GLY A 144 -0.81 17.11 7.10
C GLY A 144 0.19 18.04 7.80
N GLY A 145 -0.27 19.20 8.25
CA GLY A 145 0.55 20.13 9.03
C GLY A 145 0.60 19.75 10.52
N GLY A 146 1.79 19.80 11.13
CA GLY A 146 1.97 19.76 12.59
C GLY A 146 2.02 18.35 13.19
N HIS A 147 0.90 17.89 13.77
CA HIS A 147 0.82 16.68 14.62
C HIS A 147 0.59 15.36 13.86
N HIS A 148 0.35 15.41 12.55
CA HIS A 148 0.18 14.23 11.67
C HIS A 148 1.04 14.43 10.41
N PRO A 149 2.29 13.90 10.35
CA PRO A 149 3.26 14.18 9.29
C PRO A 149 2.98 13.43 7.97
N GLY A 150 1.70 13.21 7.64
CA GLY A 150 1.26 12.33 6.57
C GLY A 150 0.51 13.01 5.45
N TRP A 151 0.36 12.30 4.32
CA TRP A 151 -0.44 12.74 3.18
C TRP A 151 -1.86 12.21 3.29
N ARG A 152 -2.84 13.11 3.34
CA ARG A 152 -4.26 12.74 3.33
C ARG A 152 -4.78 12.70 1.90
N TRP A 153 -5.28 11.55 1.48
CA TRP A 153 -5.92 11.36 0.17
C TRP A 153 -7.45 11.29 0.33
N THR A 154 -8.16 12.23 -0.29
CA THR A 154 -9.63 12.30 -0.28
C THR A 154 -10.16 12.09 -1.70
N PRO A 155 -11.04 11.10 -1.96
CA PRO A 155 -11.62 10.91 -3.29
C PRO A 155 -12.38 12.15 -3.78
N LEU A 156 -12.14 12.54 -5.04
CA LEU A 156 -12.97 13.52 -5.74
C LEU A 156 -14.05 12.73 -6.50
N GLY A 157 -15.31 12.96 -6.11
CA GLY A 157 -16.49 12.20 -6.56
C GLY A 157 -16.74 12.22 -8.06
#